data_AF-A0A940R086-F1
#
_entry.id   AF-A0A940R086-F1
#
_cell.length_a   1.000
_cell.length_b   1.000
_cell.length_c   1.000
_cell.angle_alpha   90.00
_cell.angle_beta   90.00
_cell.angle_gamma   90.00
#
_symmetry.space_group_name_H-M   'P 1'
#
loop_
_entity.id
_entity.type
_entity.pdbx_description
1 polymer ?
#
loop_
_entity_poly.entity_id
_entity_poly.type
_entity_poly.pdbx_seq_one_letter_code
_entity_poly.pdbx_strand_id
1 'polypeptide(L)' 'MTPRDAAEYLSVHVRTIYRLVKHGEIPGRKIGGSWRFKRHALDKWLSIREDPFSKEQR' A
#
# COMPACT_ATOMS: atom_id res chain seq x y z
N MET A 1 -0.37 -0.89 -10.78
CA MET A 1 -1.70 -0.62 -10.18
C MET A 1 -1.82 0.85 -9.81
N THR A 2 -3.04 1.39 -9.73
CA THR A 2 -3.32 2.77 -9.29
C THR A 2 -3.37 2.86 -7.75
N PRO A 3 -3.44 4.07 -7.17
CA PRO A 3 -3.62 4.21 -5.72
C PRO A 3 -4.92 3.60 -5.22
N ARG A 4 -5.96 3.56 -6.06
CA ARG A 4 -7.24 2.93 -5.74
C ARG A 4 -7.12 1.41 -5.69
N ASP A 5 -6.50 0.81 -6.71
CA ASP A 5 -6.23 -0.63 -6.71
C ASP A 5 -5.36 -1.06 -5.51
N ALA A 6 -4.35 -0.26 -5.16
CA ALA A 6 -3.50 -0.53 -4.00
C ALA A 6 -4.28 -0.46 -2.69
N ALA A 7 -5.26 0.43 -2.61
CA ALA A 7 -6.13 0.58 -1.45
C ALA A 7 -7.04 -0.64 -1.28
N GLU A 8 -7.67 -1.09 -2.37
CA GLU A 8 -8.48 -2.31 -2.36
C GLU A 8 -7.63 -3.55 -2.06
N TYR A 9 -6.42 -3.65 -2.63
CA TYR A 9 -5.52 -4.77 -2.37
C TYR A 9 -5.06 -4.86 -0.91
N LEU A 10 -4.80 -3.72 -0.28
CA LEU A 10 -4.42 -3.65 1.14
C LEU A 10 -5.64 -3.56 2.08
N SER A 11 -6.86 -3.58 1.54
CA SER A 11 -8.11 -3.39 2.27
C SER A 11 -8.11 -2.14 3.18
N VAL A 12 -7.53 -1.04 2.67
CA VAL A 12 -7.47 0.26 3.36
C VAL A 12 -8.12 1.36 2.51
N HIS A 13 -8.41 2.50 3.14
CA HIS A 13 -8.96 3.64 2.40
C HIS A 13 -7.91 4.26 1.45
N VAL A 14 -8.33 4.73 0.27
CA VAL A 14 -7.46 5.40 -0.72
C VAL A 14 -6.70 6.58 -0.12
N ARG A 15 -7.34 7.30 0.82
CA ARG A 15 -6.70 8.40 1.56
C ARG A 15 -5.50 7.94 2.39
N THR A 16 -5.60 6.73 2.97
CA THR A 16 -4.50 6.11 3.72
C THR A 16 -3.35 5.76 2.79
N ILE A 17 -3.60 5.21 1.59
CA ILE A 17 -2.57 4.96 0.58
C ILE A 17 -1.82 6.24 0.22
N TYR A 18 -2.54 7.33 -0.06
CA TYR A 18 -1.90 8.61 -0.37
C TYR A 18 -1.05 9.13 0.79
N ARG A 19 -1.51 8.98 2.04
CA ARG A 19 -0.73 9.34 3.22
C ARG A 19 0.52 8.47 3.34
N LEU A 20 0.37 7.14 3.26
CA LEU A 20 1.48 6.20 3.37
C LEU A 20 2.54 6.44 2.30
N VAL A 21 2.14 6.66 1.04
CA VAL A 21 3.10 6.91 -0.04
C VAL A 21 3.77 8.27 0.10
N LYS A 22 3.06 9.27 0.63
CA LYS A 22 3.63 10.60 0.91
C LYS A 22 4.64 10.55 2.07
N HIS A 23 4.40 9.69 3.05
CA HIS A 23 5.32 9.43 4.16
C HIS A 23 6.45 8.45 3.79
N GLY A 24 6.42 7.84 2.60
CA GLY A 24 7.42 6.84 2.19
C GLY A 24 7.25 5.49 2.89
N GLU A 25 6.10 5.24 3.51
CA GLU A 25 5.81 4.01 4.27
C GLU A 25 5.56 2.81 3.36
N ILE A 26 4.97 3.03 2.18
CA ILE A 26 4.70 1.97 1.20
C ILE A 26 5.49 2.20 -0.09
N PRO A 27 5.89 1.12 -0.79
CA PRO A 27 6.63 1.24 -2.04
C PRO A 27 5.73 1.69 -3.18
N GLY A 28 5.76 2.99 -3.47
CA GLY A 28 5.11 3.62 -4.62
C GLY A 28 6.09 4.44 -5.45
N ARG A 29 5.85 4.53 -6.75
CA ARG A 29 6.63 5.38 -7.67
C ARG A 29 5.74 6.41 -8.33
N LYS A 30 6.15 7.68 -8.31
CA LYS A 30 5.46 8.75 -9.04
C LYS A 30 5.89 8.71 -10.51
N ILE A 31 4.94 8.52 -11.42
CA ILE A 31 5.15 8.44 -12.87
C ILE A 31 4.11 9.34 -13.55
N GLY A 32 4.55 10.38 -14.27
CA GLY A 32 3.68 11.27 -15.02
C GLY A 32 2.58 11.94 -14.17
N GLY A 33 2.90 12.33 -12.93
CA GLY A 33 1.95 12.96 -12.00
C GLY A 33 1.07 11.98 -11.22
N SER A 34 1.04 10.70 -11.59
CA SER A 34 0.26 9.66 -10.89
C SER A 34 1.16 8.73 -10.09
N TRP A 35 0.68 8.26 -8.93
CA TRP A 35 1.36 7.21 -8.17
C TRP A 35 1.06 5.84 -8.76
N ARG A 36 2.09 5.03 -8.95
CA ARG A 36 2.02 3.66 -9.42
C ARG A 36 2.64 2.73 -8.39
N PHE A 37 1.91 1.66 -8.10
CA PHE A 37 2.36 0.60 -7.19
C PHE A 37 2.54 -0.71 -7.96
N LYS A 38 3.52 -1.50 -7.55
CA LYS A 38 3.74 -2.87 -8.06
C LYS A 38 3.22 -3.87 -7.05
N ARG A 39 2.49 -4.89 -7.50
CA ARG A 39 1.88 -5.91 -6.61
C ARG A 39 2.95 -6.57 -5.78
N HIS A 40 3.99 -7.06 -6.44
CA HIS A 40 5.14 -7.68 -5.78
C HIS A 40 5.88 -6.76 -4.79
N ALA A 41 5.85 -5.44 -5.00
CA ALA A 41 6.45 -4.51 -4.05
C ALA A 41 5.60 -4.35 -2.78
N LEU A 42 4.27 -4.26 -2.93
CA LEU A 42 3.35 -4.25 -1.79
C LEU A 42 3.37 -5.58 -1.03
N ASP A 43 3.43 -6.69 -1.75
CA ASP A 43 3.53 -8.04 -1.20
C ASP A 43 4.81 -8.22 -0.38
N LYS A 44 5.96 -7.81 -0.93
CA LYS A 44 7.24 -7.79 -0.20
C LYS A 44 7.19 -6.86 1.01
N TRP A 45 6.54 -5.71 0.90
CA TRP A 45 6.35 -4.78 2.02
C TRP A 45 5.49 -5.38 3.13
N LEU A 46 4.39 -6.06 2.77
CA LEU A 46 3.55 -6.79 3.71
C LEU A 46 4.36 -7.87 4.43
N SER A 47 5.14 -8.67 3.69
CA SER A 47 5.98 -9.73 4.28
C SER A 47 7.06 -9.19 5.23
N ILE A 48 7.62 -8.01 4.96
CA ILE A 48 8.56 -7.34 5.89
C ILE A 48 7.85 -6.87 7.16
N ARG A 49 6.55 -6.54 7.06
CA ARG A 49 5.69 -6.06 8.16
C ARG A 49 4.73 -7.12 8.68
N GLU A 50 4.98 -8.41 8.44
CA GLU A 50 4.30 -9.50 9.17
C GLU A 50 4.73 -9.46 10.65
N ASP A 51 4.25 -8.42 11.33
CA ASP A 51 4.09 -8.37 12.76
C ASP A 51 2.92 -9.32 13.10
N PRO A 52 3.08 -10.24 14.06
CA PRO A 52 2.13 -11.33 14.35
C PRO A 52 0.74 -10.88 14.87
N PHE A 53 0.39 -9.59 14.74
CA PHE A 53 -0.87 -9.01 15.20
C PHE A 53 -1.98 -8.94 14.15
N SER A 54 -1.99 -9.80 13.12
CA SER A 54 -3.20 -10.07 12.33
C SER A 54 -4.17 -10.96 13.12
N LYS A 55 -4.75 -10.40 14.18
CA LYS A 55 -6.14 -10.68 14.55
C LYS A 55 -6.91 -9.38 14.49
N GLU A 56 -8.18 -9.51 14.12
CA GLU A 56 -9.22 -8.49 14.19
C GLU A 56 -9.45 -7.68 12.90
N GLN A 57 -10.25 -8.26 12.00
CA GLN A 57 -11.48 -7.59 11.57
C GLN A 57 -12.61 -8.64 11.53
N ARG A 58 -13.22 -8.83 12.71
CA ARG A 58 -14.58 -9.28 13.04
C ARG A 58 -15.43 -10.03 12.00
#